data_AF-A0A2S7UZF3-F1
#
_entry.id   AF-A0A2S7UZF3-F1
#
_cell.length_a   1.000
_cell.length_b   1.000
_cell.length_c   1.000
_cell.angle_alpha   90.00
_cell.angle_beta   90.00
_cell.angle_gamma   90.00
#
_symmetry.space_group_name_H-M   'P 1'
#
loop_
_entity.id
_entity.type
_entity.pdbx_description
1 polymer ?
#
loop_
_entity_poly.entity_id
_entity_poly.type
_entity_poly.pdbx_seq_one_letter_code
_entity_poly.pdbx_strand_id
1 'polypeptide(L)'
;MIQFVLGGARSGKSRLAEGLAQESGLQVHYIATAENNDAEMDARITQHQYDRPTHWLLTEEPLNLAQAIEHAMNTDTCVLVDCLTLWVSNWLCSKQSDQWQAQKQNLLVVLQKAAEAKCQVILVSNEVGHGIVPLGELSRSFVDESGWLHQEIAKIAHRVEFVMAGLPLTLKQIDMTNSSACKSSAVQLGATK
;
A
#
# COMPACT_ATOMS: atom_id res chain seq x y z
N MET A 1 2.42 8.64 -10.47
CA MET A 1 1.96 9.19 -9.17
C MET A 1 1.80 8.05 -8.16
N ILE A 2 2.34 8.18 -6.95
CA ILE A 2 2.20 7.18 -5.88
C ILE A 2 1.12 7.64 -4.89
N GLN A 3 0.11 6.82 -4.67
CA GLN A 3 -0.99 7.06 -3.72
C GLN A 3 -1.00 5.97 -2.65
N PHE A 4 -1.14 6.36 -1.39
CA PHE A 4 -1.21 5.43 -0.27
C PHE A 4 -2.53 5.62 0.49
N VAL A 5 -3.38 4.58 0.47
CA VAL A 5 -4.69 4.58 1.11
C VAL A 5 -4.64 3.61 2.29
N LEU A 6 -4.84 4.13 3.49
CA LEU A 6 -4.83 3.33 4.71
C LEU A 6 -6.05 3.60 5.60
N GLY A 7 -6.33 2.69 6.51
CA GLY A 7 -7.42 2.85 7.47
C GLY A 7 -7.81 1.52 8.12
N GLY A 8 -8.76 1.56 9.05
CA GLY A 8 -9.19 0.37 9.77
C GLY A 8 -9.81 -0.72 8.88
N ALA A 9 -10.07 -1.89 9.46
CA ALA A 9 -10.90 -2.90 8.82
C ALA A 9 -12.31 -2.34 8.55
N ARG A 10 -12.86 -2.63 7.37
CA ARG A 10 -14.19 -2.16 6.93
C ARG A 10 -14.37 -0.63 6.92
N SER A 11 -13.27 0.12 6.82
CA SER A 11 -13.34 1.59 6.76
C SER A 11 -13.79 2.14 5.41
N GLY A 12 -13.86 1.32 4.36
CA GLY A 12 -14.17 1.76 2.99
C GLY A 12 -12.95 2.06 2.11
N LYS A 13 -11.73 1.82 2.59
CA LYS A 13 -10.48 2.11 1.85
C LYS A 13 -10.33 1.40 0.49
N SER A 14 -10.73 0.13 0.36
CA SER A 14 -10.63 -0.57 -0.93
C SER A 14 -11.56 0.05 -1.97
N ARG A 15 -12.81 0.40 -1.61
CA ARG A 15 -13.73 1.12 -2.50
C ARG A 15 -13.15 2.46 -2.96
N LEU A 16 -12.53 3.21 -2.06
CA LEU A 16 -11.86 4.46 -2.43
C LEU A 16 -10.69 4.20 -3.41
N ALA A 17 -9.85 3.21 -3.12
CA ALA A 17 -8.70 2.88 -3.95
C ALA A 17 -9.10 2.38 -5.35
N GLU A 18 -10.15 1.57 -5.44
CA GLU A 18 -10.74 1.13 -6.70
C GLU A 18 -11.34 2.28 -7.50
N GLY A 19 -12.06 3.19 -6.83
CA GLY A 19 -12.55 4.43 -7.44
C GLY A 19 -11.43 5.28 -8.02
N LEU A 20 -10.35 5.49 -7.26
CA LEU A 20 -9.15 6.20 -7.73
C LEU A 20 -8.47 5.49 -8.91
N ALA A 21 -8.46 4.16 -8.92
CA ALA A 21 -7.92 3.38 -10.04
C ALA A 21 -8.78 3.55 -11.30
N GLN A 22 -10.10 3.53 -11.16
CA GLN A 22 -11.04 3.74 -12.26
C GLN A 22 -10.98 5.17 -12.81
N GLU A 23 -10.95 6.17 -11.91
CA GLU A 23 -10.85 7.60 -12.26
C GLU A 23 -9.54 7.95 -12.96
N SER A 24 -8.50 7.11 -12.84
CA SER A 24 -7.24 7.30 -13.55
C SER A 24 -7.38 7.24 -15.07
N GLY A 25 -8.39 6.52 -15.58
CA GLY A 25 -8.55 6.25 -17.01
C GLY A 25 -7.48 5.33 -17.61
N LEU A 26 -6.56 4.78 -16.80
CA LEU A 26 -5.50 3.88 -17.21
C LEU A 26 -5.95 2.41 -17.17
N GLN A 27 -5.18 1.52 -17.81
CA GLN A 27 -5.39 0.08 -17.64
C GLN A 27 -5.06 -0.32 -16.20
N VAL A 28 -6.02 -0.87 -15.47
CA VAL A 28 -5.79 -1.26 -14.07
C VAL A 28 -5.16 -2.66 -14.02
N HIS A 29 -4.04 -2.77 -13.30
CA HIS A 29 -3.42 -4.03 -12.92
C HIS A 29 -3.51 -4.19 -11.40
N TYR A 30 -4.38 -5.09 -10.98
CA TYR A 30 -4.60 -5.43 -9.59
C TYR A 30 -3.60 -6.48 -9.11
N ILE A 31 -2.88 -6.19 -8.03
CA ILE A 31 -1.98 -7.13 -7.36
C ILE A 31 -2.58 -7.48 -5.99
N ALA A 32 -3.08 -8.71 -5.88
CA ALA A 32 -3.61 -9.25 -4.64
C ALA A 32 -2.48 -9.93 -3.85
N THR A 33 -2.32 -9.57 -2.59
CA THR A 33 -1.28 -10.15 -1.72
C THR A 33 -1.82 -11.16 -0.71
N ALA A 34 -3.12 -11.43 -0.73
CA ALA A 34 -3.74 -12.42 0.15
C ALA A 34 -3.32 -13.84 -0.25
N GLU A 35 -3.05 -14.69 0.75
CA GLU A 35 -3.00 -16.14 0.57
C GLU A 35 -4.36 -16.75 0.96
N ASN A 36 -4.86 -17.70 0.17
CA ASN A 36 -6.08 -18.46 0.47
C ASN A 36 -5.81 -19.48 1.59
N ASN A 37 -5.70 -19.00 2.82
CA ASN A 37 -5.37 -19.83 3.98
C ASN A 37 -6.54 -20.03 4.96
N ASP A 38 -7.71 -19.42 4.73
CA ASP A 38 -8.92 -19.63 5.54
C ASP A 38 -10.21 -19.38 4.73
N ALA A 39 -11.24 -20.18 4.98
CA ALA A 39 -12.56 -20.09 4.34
C ALA A 39 -13.27 -18.74 4.59
N GLU A 40 -12.96 -18.04 5.69
CA GLU A 40 -13.45 -16.67 5.89
C GLU A 40 -12.78 -15.66 4.93
N MET A 41 -11.51 -15.91 4.57
CA MET A 41 -10.78 -15.15 3.56
C MET A 41 -11.33 -15.43 2.17
N ASP A 42 -11.68 -16.69 1.87
CA ASP A 42 -12.24 -17.10 0.58
C ASP A 42 -13.56 -16.38 0.24
N ALA A 43 -14.46 -16.24 1.21
CA ALA A 43 -15.72 -15.51 1.01
C ALA A 43 -15.48 -14.01 0.71
N ARG A 44 -14.46 -13.42 1.35
CA ARG A 44 -14.07 -12.02 1.13
C ARG A 44 -13.37 -11.83 -0.21
N ILE A 45 -12.47 -12.75 -0.58
CA ILE A 45 -11.77 -12.76 -1.87
C ILE A 45 -12.78 -12.93 -3.00
N THR A 46 -13.76 -13.83 -2.83
CA THR A 46 -14.86 -14.04 -3.78
C THR A 46 -15.65 -12.75 -3.98
N GLN A 47 -16.05 -12.07 -2.90
CA GLN A 47 -16.76 -10.78 -3.02
C GLN A 47 -15.91 -9.72 -3.74
N HIS A 48 -14.63 -9.58 -3.39
CA HIS A 48 -13.71 -8.66 -4.09
C HIS A 48 -13.49 -9.06 -5.56
N GLN A 49 -13.45 -10.35 -5.89
CA GLN A 49 -13.37 -10.82 -7.28
C GLN A 49 -14.64 -10.48 -8.07
N TYR A 50 -15.82 -10.57 -7.46
CA TYR A 50 -17.10 -10.21 -8.09
C TYR A 50 -17.29 -8.71 -8.30
N ASP A 51 -16.83 -7.88 -7.36
CA ASP A 51 -16.98 -6.43 -7.43
C ASP A 51 -15.97 -5.78 -8.39
N ARG A 52 -14.90 -6.49 -8.75
CA ARG A 52 -13.89 -6.01 -9.70
C ARG A 52 -14.38 -6.08 -11.15
N PRO A 53 -14.15 -5.04 -11.97
CA PRO A 53 -14.40 -5.12 -13.39
C PRO A 53 -13.58 -6.22 -14.06
N THR A 54 -14.21 -7.06 -14.87
CA THR A 54 -13.57 -8.21 -15.54
C THR A 54 -12.44 -7.84 -16.51
N HIS A 55 -12.33 -6.57 -16.88
CA HIS A 55 -11.27 -6.07 -17.76
C HIS A 55 -9.97 -5.70 -17.03
N TRP A 56 -9.96 -5.76 -15.69
CA TRP A 56 -8.74 -5.52 -14.90
C TRP A 56 -7.83 -6.74 -14.96
N LEU A 57 -6.53 -6.51 -15.12
CA LEU A 57 -5.53 -7.56 -14.98
C LEU A 57 -5.39 -7.91 -13.51
N LEU A 58 -5.22 -9.20 -13.19
CA LEU A 58 -5.04 -9.69 -11.83
C LEU A 58 -3.75 -10.50 -11.74
N THR A 59 -2.95 -10.20 -10.72
CA THR A 59 -1.84 -11.04 -10.27
C THR A 59 -1.99 -11.29 -8.79
N GLU A 60 -1.99 -12.56 -8.39
CA GLU A 60 -1.90 -12.97 -6.99
C GLU A 60 -0.43 -13.17 -6.66
N GLU A 61 0.14 -12.27 -5.87
CA GLU A 61 1.55 -12.30 -5.49
C GLU A 61 1.70 -12.02 -3.99
N PRO A 62 1.74 -13.07 -3.14
CA PRO A 62 1.79 -12.92 -1.70
C PRO A 62 3.16 -12.53 -1.16
N LEU A 63 4.24 -12.71 -1.92
CA LEU A 63 5.62 -12.53 -1.43
C LEU A 63 6.46 -11.57 -2.30
N ASN A 64 6.56 -11.83 -3.61
CA ASN A 64 7.44 -11.10 -4.55
C ASN A 64 6.80 -9.80 -5.08
N LEU A 65 6.18 -9.02 -4.18
CA LEU A 65 5.41 -7.83 -4.52
C LEU A 65 6.21 -6.79 -5.31
N ALA A 66 7.47 -6.55 -4.93
CA ALA A 66 8.31 -5.58 -5.63
C ALA A 66 8.52 -5.95 -7.10
N GLN A 67 8.76 -7.24 -7.37
CA GLN A 67 8.89 -7.76 -8.72
C GLN A 67 7.56 -7.65 -9.48
N ALA A 68 6.43 -8.01 -8.86
CA ALA A 68 5.13 -7.88 -9.52
C ALA A 68 4.79 -6.43 -9.90
N ILE A 69 5.08 -5.46 -9.03
CA ILE A 69 4.93 -4.03 -9.34
C ILE A 69 5.86 -3.64 -10.50
N GLU A 70 7.12 -4.07 -10.49
CA GLU A 70 8.09 -3.74 -11.55
C GLU A 70 7.67 -4.29 -12.93
N HIS A 71 7.03 -5.47 -12.99
CA HIS A 71 6.51 -6.04 -14.23
C HIS A 71 5.21 -5.35 -14.70
N ALA A 72 4.37 -4.93 -13.77
CA ALA A 72 3.09 -4.29 -14.07
C ALA A 72 3.27 -2.81 -14.46
N MET A 73 4.27 -2.12 -13.92
CA MET A 73 4.42 -0.68 -14.09
C MET A 73 4.74 -0.29 -15.54
N ASN A 74 3.87 0.53 -16.12
CA ASN A 74 4.12 1.28 -17.34
C ASN A 74 3.32 2.59 -17.32
N THR A 75 3.52 3.47 -18.29
CA THR A 75 2.88 4.80 -18.32
C THR A 75 1.38 4.76 -18.58
N ASP A 76 0.87 3.65 -19.12
CA ASP A 76 -0.55 3.46 -19.48
C ASP A 76 -1.30 2.59 -18.45
N THR A 77 -0.66 2.26 -17.32
CA THR A 77 -1.22 1.41 -16.27
C THR A 77 -1.32 2.09 -14.93
N CYS A 78 -2.39 1.75 -14.23
CA CYS A 78 -2.56 2.01 -12.81
C CYS A 78 -2.40 0.69 -12.05
N VAL A 79 -1.30 0.55 -11.31
CA VAL A 79 -1.07 -0.61 -10.44
C VAL A 79 -1.81 -0.39 -9.13
N LEU A 80 -2.71 -1.30 -8.76
CA LEU A 80 -3.45 -1.28 -7.50
C LEU A 80 -3.05 -2.49 -6.64
N VAL A 81 -2.47 -2.25 -5.47
CA VAL A 81 -2.05 -3.30 -4.53
C VAL A 81 -3.00 -3.36 -3.33
N ASP A 82 -3.59 -4.54 -3.07
CA ASP A 82 -4.44 -4.78 -1.90
C ASP A 82 -4.09 -6.17 -1.28
N CYS A 83 -3.52 -6.26 -0.06
CA CYS A 83 -3.10 -5.18 0.83
C CYS A 83 -1.71 -5.38 1.43
N LEU A 84 -1.04 -4.29 1.79
CA LEU A 84 0.30 -4.32 2.37
C LEU A 84 0.36 -5.06 3.71
N THR A 85 -0.69 -4.98 4.53
CA THR A 85 -0.72 -5.72 5.81
C THR A 85 -0.76 -7.24 5.62
N LEU A 86 -1.43 -7.75 4.58
CA LEU A 86 -1.35 -9.19 4.29
C LEU A 86 0.03 -9.56 3.78
N TRP A 87 0.65 -8.71 2.94
CA TRP A 87 2.02 -8.92 2.47
C TRP A 87 3.04 -8.97 3.63
N VAL A 88 2.95 -8.04 4.59
CA VAL A 88 3.77 -8.07 5.81
C VAL A 88 3.54 -9.38 6.58
N SER A 89 2.27 -9.76 6.78
CA SER A 89 1.91 -10.99 7.49
C SER A 89 2.50 -12.23 6.80
N ASN A 90 2.40 -12.33 5.48
CA ASN A 90 2.93 -13.47 4.73
C ASN A 90 4.44 -13.61 4.94
N TRP A 91 5.19 -12.51 4.87
CA TRP A 91 6.64 -12.53 5.09
C TRP A 91 7.00 -12.94 6.52
N LEU A 92 6.36 -12.35 7.53
CA LEU A 92 6.65 -12.65 8.94
C LEU A 92 6.29 -14.09 9.33
N CYS A 93 5.26 -14.67 8.71
CA CYS A 93 4.85 -16.06 8.91
C CYS A 93 5.60 -17.07 8.03
N SER A 94 6.34 -16.61 7.02
CA SER A 94 7.05 -17.49 6.09
C SER A 94 8.28 -18.13 6.73
N LYS A 95 8.76 -19.22 6.10
CA LYS A 95 10.06 -19.84 6.45
C LYS A 95 11.27 -18.95 6.11
N GLN A 96 11.04 -17.84 5.42
CA GLN A 96 12.06 -16.90 4.94
C GLN A 96 11.88 -15.52 5.60
N SER A 97 11.35 -15.49 6.82
CA SER A 97 11.08 -14.23 7.55
C SER A 97 12.34 -13.40 7.80
N ASP A 98 13.52 -14.03 7.78
CA ASP A 98 14.83 -13.38 7.81
C ASP A 98 15.07 -12.44 6.61
N GLN A 99 14.38 -12.67 5.49
CA GLN A 99 14.49 -11.85 4.28
C GLN A 99 13.55 -10.64 4.28
N TRP A 100 12.67 -10.49 5.28
CA TRP A 100 11.67 -9.43 5.35
C TRP A 100 12.27 -8.04 5.08
N GLN A 101 13.37 -7.69 5.75
CA GLN A 101 13.98 -6.36 5.60
C GLN A 101 14.50 -6.11 4.18
N ALA A 102 15.05 -7.13 3.51
CA ALA A 102 15.47 -7.02 2.12
C ALA A 102 14.27 -6.79 1.20
N GLN A 103 13.15 -7.47 1.45
CA GLN A 103 11.95 -7.38 0.62
C GLN A 103 11.20 -6.07 0.82
N LYS A 104 11.14 -5.58 2.06
CA LYS A 104 10.73 -4.21 2.39
C LYS A 104 11.57 -3.20 1.60
N GLN A 105 12.89 -3.33 1.59
CA GLN A 105 13.76 -2.43 0.84
C GLN A 105 13.52 -2.51 -0.67
N ASN A 106 13.34 -3.71 -1.24
CA ASN A 106 13.01 -3.90 -2.65
C ASN A 106 11.70 -3.18 -3.03
N LEU A 107 10.68 -3.27 -2.18
CA LEU A 107 9.42 -2.54 -2.38
C LEU A 107 9.66 -1.02 -2.41
N LEU A 108 10.42 -0.48 -1.45
CA LEU A 108 10.71 0.96 -1.42
C LEU A 108 11.45 1.43 -2.67
N VAL A 109 12.43 0.64 -3.16
CA VAL A 109 13.17 0.94 -4.39
C VAL A 109 12.25 0.95 -5.61
N VAL A 110 11.38 -0.04 -5.78
CA VAL A 110 10.46 -0.05 -6.94
C VAL A 110 9.45 1.10 -6.89
N LEU A 111 8.98 1.48 -5.70
CA LEU A 111 8.08 2.63 -5.55
C LEU A 111 8.78 3.96 -5.88
N GLN A 112 10.05 4.11 -5.55
CA GLN A 112 10.86 5.26 -5.97
C GLN A 112 11.03 5.30 -7.49
N LYS A 113 11.40 4.17 -8.12
CA LYS A 113 11.46 4.05 -9.58
C LYS A 113 10.13 4.41 -10.25
N ALA A 114 9.02 3.91 -9.71
CA ALA A 114 7.67 4.20 -10.23
C ALA A 114 7.32 5.70 -10.08
N ALA A 115 7.73 6.34 -8.98
CA ALA A 115 7.57 7.78 -8.80
C ALA A 115 8.35 8.58 -9.86
N GLU A 116 9.62 8.24 -10.08
CA GLU A 116 10.50 8.87 -11.07
C GLU A 116 10.01 8.68 -12.50
N ALA A 117 9.58 7.46 -12.83
CA ALA A 117 8.99 7.09 -14.13
C ALA A 117 7.56 7.60 -14.32
N LYS A 118 7.00 8.30 -13.32
CA LYS A 118 5.62 8.83 -13.29
C LYS A 118 4.52 7.77 -13.43
N CYS A 119 4.85 6.49 -13.24
CA CYS A 119 3.88 5.39 -13.22
C CYS A 119 2.86 5.58 -12.10
N GLN A 120 1.62 5.14 -12.30
CA GLN A 120 0.58 5.26 -11.29
C GLN A 120 0.51 4.00 -10.43
N VAL A 121 0.72 4.17 -9.12
CA VAL A 121 0.65 3.08 -8.14
C VAL A 121 -0.22 3.51 -6.98
N ILE A 122 -1.21 2.69 -6.64
CA ILE A 122 -2.11 2.84 -5.51
C ILE A 122 -1.87 1.69 -4.54
N LEU A 123 -1.52 2.01 -3.31
CA LEU A 123 -1.21 1.04 -2.26
C LEU A 123 -2.30 1.07 -1.20
N VAL A 124 -2.88 -0.09 -0.87
CA VAL A 124 -3.90 -0.23 0.19
C VAL A 124 -3.30 -0.93 1.39
N SER A 125 -3.57 -0.44 2.59
CA SER A 125 -3.16 -1.10 3.83
C SER A 125 -4.14 -0.91 4.98
N ASN A 126 -4.19 -1.87 5.91
CA ASN A 126 -4.85 -1.63 7.19
C ASN A 126 -3.96 -0.80 8.11
N GLU A 127 -4.56 0.14 8.84
CA GLU A 127 -3.94 0.74 10.03
C GLU A 127 -4.22 -0.17 11.24
N VAL A 128 -3.16 -0.59 11.94
CA VAL A 128 -3.23 -1.61 13.01
C VAL A 128 -2.59 -1.14 14.32
N GLY A 129 -1.95 0.03 14.35
CA GLY A 129 -1.25 0.60 15.50
C GLY A 129 -2.11 1.44 16.44
N HIS A 130 -3.38 1.70 16.11
CA HIS A 130 -4.30 2.45 16.98
C HIS A 130 -4.99 1.57 18.06
N GLY A 131 -4.54 0.33 18.23
CA GLY A 131 -5.08 -0.62 19.20
C GLY A 131 -4.24 -0.75 20.48
N ILE A 132 -4.54 -1.79 21.26
CA ILE A 132 -3.72 -2.20 22.40
C ILE A 132 -2.48 -2.94 21.88
N VAL A 133 -1.35 -2.80 22.57
CA VAL A 133 -0.13 -3.56 22.28
C VAL A 133 -0.41 -5.07 22.33
N PRO A 134 -0.14 -5.84 21.26
CA PRO A 134 -0.41 -7.28 21.25
C PRO A 134 0.40 -8.07 22.29
N LEU A 135 -0.18 -9.16 22.79
CA LEU A 135 0.47 -10.06 23.76
C LEU A 135 1.47 -11.03 23.10
N GLY A 136 1.25 -11.42 21.84
CA GLY A 136 2.14 -12.31 21.08
C GLY A 136 3.31 -11.56 20.45
N GLU A 137 4.49 -12.18 20.46
CA GLU A 137 5.70 -11.62 19.83
C GLU A 137 5.49 -11.36 18.34
N LEU A 138 5.04 -12.37 17.59
CA LEU A 138 4.74 -12.23 16.16
C LEU A 138 3.72 -11.12 15.88
N SER A 139 2.68 -10.99 16.72
CA SER A 139 1.67 -9.96 16.57
C SER A 139 2.22 -8.56 16.85
N ARG A 140 3.15 -8.40 17.80
CA ARG A 140 3.87 -7.13 18.02
C ARG A 140 4.76 -6.80 16.83
N SER A 141 5.56 -7.74 16.37
CA SER A 141 6.42 -7.56 15.18
C SER A 141 5.58 -7.18 13.95
N PHE A 142 4.40 -7.76 13.77
CA PHE A 142 3.48 -7.39 12.69
C PHE A 142 3.02 -5.93 12.79
N VAL A 143 2.62 -5.47 13.98
CA VAL A 143 2.20 -4.07 14.18
C VAL A 143 3.37 -3.11 13.95
N ASP A 144 4.54 -3.42 14.53
CA ASP A 144 5.73 -2.58 14.42
C ASP A 144 6.23 -2.47 12.97
N GLU A 145 6.36 -3.62 12.27
CA GLU A 145 6.83 -3.65 10.87
C GLU A 145 5.83 -3.02 9.90
N SER A 146 4.52 -3.19 10.15
CA SER A 146 3.49 -2.47 9.39
C SER A 146 3.64 -0.97 9.56
N GLY A 147 3.77 -0.48 10.81
CA GLY A 147 3.93 0.93 11.11
C GLY A 147 5.20 1.53 10.51
N TRP A 148 6.34 0.82 10.57
CA TRP A 148 7.58 1.27 9.94
C TRP A 148 7.47 1.27 8.41
N LEU A 149 6.84 0.26 7.81
CA LEU A 149 6.60 0.24 6.37
C LEU A 149 5.72 1.43 5.93
N HIS A 150 4.63 1.72 6.65
CA HIS A 150 3.73 2.82 6.33
C HIS A 150 4.43 4.17 6.38
N GLN A 151 5.30 4.38 7.37
CA GLN A 151 6.11 5.60 7.47
C GLN A 151 7.03 5.77 6.27
N GLU A 152 7.73 4.72 5.83
CA GLU A 152 8.61 4.80 4.66
C GLU A 152 7.83 5.02 3.36
N ILE A 153 6.70 4.34 3.18
CA ILE A 153 5.83 4.53 2.02
C ILE A 153 5.25 5.95 2.00
N ALA A 154 4.80 6.49 3.14
CA ALA A 154 4.25 7.84 3.23
C ALA A 154 5.26 8.92 2.83
N LYS A 155 6.57 8.70 3.02
CA LYS A 155 7.62 9.59 2.51
C LYS A 155 7.64 9.64 0.98
N ILE A 156 7.51 8.48 0.33
CA ILE A 156 7.53 8.32 -1.14
C ILE A 156 6.19 8.76 -1.77
N ALA A 157 5.07 8.52 -1.08
CA ALA A 157 3.72 8.77 -1.60
C ALA A 157 3.51 10.26 -1.89
N HIS A 158 2.88 10.57 -3.02
CA HIS A 158 2.47 11.92 -3.39
C HIS A 158 1.18 12.31 -2.69
N ARG A 159 0.31 11.33 -2.46
CA ARG A 159 -0.96 11.46 -1.74
C ARG A 159 -1.11 10.36 -0.70
N VAL A 160 -1.53 10.71 0.52
CA VAL A 160 -1.83 9.76 1.59
C VAL A 160 -3.23 10.04 2.12
N GLU A 161 -4.08 9.03 2.11
CA GLU A 161 -5.48 9.10 2.51
C GLU A 161 -5.77 8.13 3.66
N PHE A 162 -6.18 8.67 4.81
CA PHE A 162 -6.68 7.87 5.93
C PHE A 162 -8.20 7.75 5.84
N VAL A 163 -8.74 6.54 5.71
CA VAL A 163 -10.18 6.32 5.53
C VAL A 163 -10.82 5.84 6.83
N MET A 164 -11.87 6.54 7.26
CA MET A 164 -12.70 6.20 8.42
C MET A 164 -14.19 6.32 8.08
N ALA A 165 -14.98 5.28 8.37
CA ALA A 165 -16.42 5.28 8.11
C ALA A 165 -16.81 5.64 6.66
N GLY A 166 -15.98 5.26 5.69
CA GLY A 166 -16.15 5.56 4.26
C GLY A 166 -15.67 6.96 3.86
N LEU A 167 -15.17 7.76 4.79
CA LEU A 167 -14.75 9.14 4.57
C LEU A 167 -13.22 9.22 4.49
N PRO A 168 -12.65 9.74 3.40
CA PRO A 168 -11.22 10.01 3.30
C PRO A 168 -10.82 11.26 4.09
N LEU A 169 -9.72 11.16 4.82
CA LEU A 169 -8.97 12.27 5.39
C LEU A 169 -7.59 12.33 4.73
N THR A 170 -7.35 13.37 3.94
CA THR A 170 -6.07 13.58 3.28
C THR A 170 -5.00 13.98 4.30
N LEU A 171 -4.04 13.09 4.54
CA LEU A 171 -2.91 13.34 5.45
C LEU A 171 -1.74 14.04 4.74
N LYS A 172 -1.58 13.78 3.45
CA LYS A 172 -0.53 14.37 2.60
C LYS A 172 -1.06 14.52 1.18
N GLN A 173 -0.77 15.65 0.56
CA GLN A 173 -0.93 15.87 -0.87
C GLN A 173 0.19 16.79 -1.36
N ILE A 174 0.90 16.36 -2.40
CA ILE A 174 1.89 17.17 -3.10
C ILE A 174 1.27 17.65 -4.41
N ASP A 175 1.13 18.96 -4.57
CA ASP A 175 0.61 19.55 -5.80
C ASP A 175 1.68 19.46 -6.91
N MET A 176 1.42 18.57 -7.88
CA MET A 176 2.31 18.33 -9.03
C MET A 176 2.31 19.49 -10.04
N THR A 177 1.52 20.55 -9.83
CA THR A 177 1.37 21.70 -10.73
C THR A 177 2.38 22.83 -10.48
N ASN A 178 3.13 22.83 -9.38
CA ASN A 178 4.12 23.88 -9.04
C ASN A 178 5.48 23.30 -8.63
N SER A 179 6.21 22.74 -9.59
CA SER A 179 7.57 22.19 -9.39
C SER A 179 8.66 23.23 -9.05
N SER A 180 8.33 24.50 -8.87
CA SER A 180 9.28 25.55 -8.46
C SER A 180 9.24 25.92 -6.97
N ALA A 181 8.23 25.49 -6.21
CA ALA A 181 8.06 25.89 -4.81
C ALA A 181 8.57 24.86 -3.78
N CYS A 182 8.95 23.65 -4.20
CA CYS A 182 9.32 22.56 -3.30
C CYS A 182 10.80 22.63 -2.86
N LYS A 183 11.21 23.76 -2.27
CA LYS A 183 12.48 23.94 -1.55
C LYS A 183 12.28 24.75 -0.27
N SER A 184 11.28 24.45 0.57
CA SER A 184 11.22 25.10 1.90
C SER A 184 10.43 24.37 3.00
N SER A 185 10.34 23.04 2.99
CA SER A 185 9.70 22.31 4.09
C SER A 185 10.52 21.13 4.60
N ALA A 186 11.85 21.29 4.63
CA ALA A 186 12.68 20.51 5.53
C ALA A 186 12.41 21.04 6.94
N VAL A 187 11.53 20.35 7.67
CA VAL A 187 11.25 20.60 9.08
C VAL A 187 12.57 20.47 9.84
N GLN A 188 13.02 21.63 10.34
CA GLN A 188 14.00 21.77 11.39
C GLN A 188 13.47 21.04 12.64
N LEU A 189 13.82 19.77 12.80
CA LEU A 189 13.79 19.14 14.11
C LEU A 189 15.00 19.68 14.88
N GLY A 190 14.70 20.71 15.67
CA GLY A 190 15.64 21.38 16.53
C GLY A 190 16.28 20.42 17.52
N ALA A 191 17.60 20.46 17.56
CA ALA A 191 18.35 20.08 18.75
C ALA A 191 17.98 21.03 19.89
N THR A 192 17.47 20.50 21.01
CA THR A 192 17.66 21.16 22.30
C THR A 192 17.50 20.18 23.46
N LYS A 193 18.65 19.92 24.10
CA LYS A 193 18.94 19.33 25.42
C LYS A 193 18.74 17.83 25.61
#